data_AF-A0A7W9QGT8-F1
#
_entry.id   AF-A0A7W9QGT8-F1
#
_cell.length_a   1.000
_cell.length_b   1.000
_cell.length_c   1.000
_cell.angle_alpha   90.00
_cell.angle_beta   90.00
_cell.angle_gamma   90.00
#
_symmetry.space_group_name_H-M   'P 1'
#
loop_
_entity.id
_entity.type
_entity.pdbx_description
1 polymer ?
#
loop_
_entity_poly.entity_id
_entity_poly.type
_entity_poly.pdbx_seq_one_letter_code
_entity_poly.pdbx_strand_id
1 'polypeptide(L)'
;MNLAAAAIAPLTSTTDAAFTDAAFTDAAGTHGAVTNAADVSLPLLRSILRHRLTPQAARWLADALAEVADDPRAMLRRRFAEVGRRCGRTLLTDVAPAQAAGPDTRRAASAPDVASPPDTAPAAVLAAVPDDMPAAVPGAVPAVCLVWTVDDAVRTLLLAAAPAPATAWAHWVAELYAGGDAAERRGVLRALGSLGPPAPAHPEHPNAPNNPNNPNDPNVLNDLNEQGLALVTDALRTHDPRLVAAALGPYAARHLPTPRWRHGVLTCLHSGIPLRAVADLTRRADAELSRMAAAYVRERRSAGRTVRADALWLADPTPVTCHPPPLVPEC
;
A
#
# COMPACT_ATOMS: atom_id res chain seq x y z
N MET A 1 -21.33 -13.19 21.91
CA MET A 1 -20.45 -12.25 22.64
C MET A 1 -19.05 -12.36 22.07
N ASN A 2 -18.58 -11.24 21.52
CA ASN A 2 -17.23 -10.81 21.19
C ASN A 2 -16.33 -11.65 20.26
N LEU A 3 -16.26 -11.17 19.01
CA LEU A 3 -14.95 -10.82 18.44
C LEU A 3 -14.83 -9.29 18.37
N ALA A 4 -13.98 -8.80 19.26
CA ALA A 4 -13.27 -7.52 19.26
C ALA A 4 -13.94 -6.34 18.54
N ALA A 5 -14.95 -5.76 19.20
CA ALA A 5 -15.12 -4.32 19.14
C ALA A 5 -13.83 -3.68 19.69
N ALA A 6 -12.98 -3.16 18.80
CA ALA A 6 -11.94 -2.23 19.19
C ALA A 6 -12.64 -0.96 19.68
N ALA A 7 -12.84 -0.87 21.00
CA ALA A 7 -13.44 0.27 21.65
C ALA A 7 -12.68 1.55 21.27
N ILE A 8 -13.38 2.48 20.63
CA ILE A 8 -12.94 3.84 20.42
C ILE A 8 -13.03 4.51 21.80
N ALA A 9 -11.90 4.62 22.50
CA ALA A 9 -11.80 5.47 23.68
C ALA A 9 -11.69 6.95 23.24
N PRO A 10 -12.33 7.89 23.95
CA PRO A 10 -12.20 9.31 23.67
C PRO A 10 -10.77 9.78 23.98
N LEU A 11 -10.25 10.65 23.11
CA LEU A 11 -8.91 11.23 23.21
C LEU A 11 -8.81 12.19 24.41
N THR A 12 -8.55 11.66 25.60
CA THR A 12 -8.00 12.45 26.72
C THR A 12 -7.01 11.62 27.54
N SER A 13 -5.73 11.98 27.40
CA SER A 13 -4.58 11.82 28.31
C SER A 13 -4.62 10.76 29.42
N THR A 14 -3.67 9.82 29.42
CA THR A 14 -2.61 9.67 30.46
C THR A 14 -1.58 8.60 30.04
N THR A 15 -0.35 8.85 30.47
CA THR A 15 1.00 8.40 30.11
C THR A 15 1.37 6.92 30.39
N ASP A 16 2.25 6.40 29.53
CA ASP A 16 3.26 5.32 29.64
C ASP A 16 2.94 3.91 30.15
N ALA A 17 3.21 2.91 29.29
CA ALA A 17 4.36 1.99 29.47
C ALA A 17 4.60 1.11 28.22
N ALA A 18 5.76 1.33 27.58
CA ALA A 18 6.58 0.38 26.83
C ALA A 18 5.90 -0.58 25.81
N PHE A 19 5.74 -0.12 24.57
CA PHE A 19 5.78 -1.00 23.39
C PHE A 19 6.90 -0.47 22.49
N THR A 20 8.11 -1.00 22.66
CA THR A 20 9.27 -0.61 21.85
C THR A 20 9.08 -1.01 20.39
N ASP A 21 8.94 0.03 19.58
CA ASP A 21 9.13 0.31 18.15
C ASP A 21 10.15 -0.52 17.31
N ALA A 22 10.50 -1.74 17.73
CA ALA A 22 11.61 -2.50 17.16
C ALA A 22 11.34 -3.14 15.77
N ALA A 23 10.12 -3.03 15.24
CA ALA A 23 9.77 -3.64 13.95
C ALA A 23 9.87 -2.68 12.74
N PHE A 24 10.15 -1.39 12.98
CA PHE A 24 10.17 -0.37 11.92
C PHE A 24 11.43 0.50 11.90
N THR A 25 12.27 0.38 12.93
CA THR A 25 13.58 1.03 12.99
C THR A 25 14.61 0.08 12.41
N ASP A 26 15.32 0.52 11.36
CA ASP A 26 16.60 -0.11 11.06
C ASP A 26 17.61 0.19 12.19
N ALA A 27 18.77 -0.47 12.17
CA ALA A 27 19.80 -0.30 13.19
C ALA A 27 20.32 1.16 13.33
N ALA A 28 19.89 2.08 12.45
CA ALA A 28 20.19 3.50 12.48
C ALA A 28 19.03 4.39 12.97
N GLY A 29 17.88 3.83 13.37
CA GLY A 29 16.73 4.58 13.90
C GLY A 29 15.88 5.30 12.85
N THR A 30 16.01 4.94 11.56
CA THR A 30 15.25 5.55 10.46
C THR A 30 13.97 4.76 10.17
N HIS A 31 12.86 5.44 9.90
CA HIS A 31 11.50 4.91 9.77
C HIS A 31 11.17 4.58 8.29
N GLY A 32 11.59 3.42 7.77
CA GLY A 32 11.53 3.09 6.33
C GLY A 32 10.19 3.33 5.57
N ALA A 33 10.22 3.36 4.23
CA ALA A 33 9.00 3.53 3.44
C ALA A 33 7.96 2.40 3.68
N VAL A 34 6.66 2.74 3.78
CA VAL A 34 5.59 1.73 3.90
C VAL A 34 5.42 1.03 2.57
N THR A 35 5.99 -0.18 2.45
CA THR A 35 6.01 -0.92 1.19
C THR A 35 4.73 -1.71 0.95
N ASN A 36 4.44 -1.98 -0.34
CA ASN A 36 3.30 -2.78 -0.76
C ASN A 36 3.35 -4.23 -0.26
N ALA A 37 4.56 -4.79 -0.17
CA ALA A 37 4.77 -6.18 0.23
C ALA A 37 4.64 -6.40 1.74
N ALA A 38 4.67 -5.34 2.54
CA ALA A 38 4.58 -5.42 4.00
C ALA A 38 3.16 -5.70 4.47
N ASP A 39 3.03 -6.49 5.54
CA ASP A 39 1.80 -6.55 6.32
C ASP A 39 1.72 -5.29 7.20
N VAL A 40 0.78 -4.41 6.90
CA VAL A 40 0.71 -3.06 7.51
C VAL A 40 -0.43 -3.03 8.52
N SER A 41 -0.13 -2.78 9.80
CA SER A 41 -1.11 -2.75 10.87
C SER A 41 -1.82 -1.39 10.98
N LEU A 42 -3.08 -1.39 11.45
CA LEU A 42 -3.84 -0.16 11.68
C LEU A 42 -3.19 0.80 12.69
N PRO A 43 -2.60 0.33 13.82
CA PRO A 43 -1.88 1.20 14.73
C PRO A 43 -0.69 1.92 14.06
N LEU A 44 0.05 1.23 13.19
CA LEU A 44 1.14 1.82 12.42
C LEU A 44 0.63 2.92 11.48
N LEU A 45 -0.44 2.64 10.72
CA LEU A 45 -1.05 3.65 9.84
C LEU A 45 -1.49 4.90 10.61
N ARG A 46 -2.12 4.71 11.77
CA ARG A 46 -2.52 5.83 12.65
C ARG A 46 -1.31 6.63 13.12
N SER A 47 -0.24 5.95 13.54
CA SER A 47 1.00 6.61 13.96
C SER A 47 1.60 7.47 12.84
N ILE A 48 1.79 6.88 11.65
CA ILE A 48 2.37 7.57 10.50
C ILE A 48 1.51 8.78 10.09
N LEU A 49 0.19 8.61 9.99
CA LEU A 49 -0.70 9.69 9.56
C LEU A 49 -0.74 10.86 10.55
N ARG A 50 -0.57 10.62 11.86
CA ARG A 50 -0.46 11.70 12.86
C ARG A 50 0.71 12.65 12.56
N HIS A 51 1.79 12.14 12.00
CA HIS A 51 2.97 12.93 11.65
C HIS A 51 2.95 13.50 10.23
N ARG A 52 2.12 12.94 9.34
CA ARG A 52 2.09 13.28 7.90
C ARG A 52 0.97 14.21 7.50
N LEU A 53 -0.17 14.15 8.19
CA LEU A 53 -1.32 14.98 7.85
C LEU A 53 -1.16 16.41 8.37
N THR A 54 -1.62 17.37 7.57
CA THR A 54 -1.80 18.74 8.07
C THR A 54 -2.87 18.75 9.18
N PRO A 55 -2.89 19.76 10.07
CA PRO A 55 -3.92 19.86 11.11
C PRO A 55 -5.35 19.86 10.55
N GLN A 56 -5.56 20.44 9.36
CA GLN A 56 -6.85 20.44 8.68
C GLN A 56 -7.23 19.04 8.17
N ALA A 57 -6.30 18.33 7.54
CA ALA A 57 -6.52 16.98 7.05
C ALA A 57 -6.74 15.98 8.21
N ALA A 58 -6.01 16.15 9.32
CA ALA A 58 -6.18 15.33 10.52
C ALA A 58 -7.56 15.52 11.17
N ARG A 59 -8.06 16.76 11.26
CA ARG A 59 -9.43 17.05 11.71
C ARG A 59 -10.47 16.41 10.79
N TRP A 60 -10.32 16.62 9.47
CA TRP A 60 -11.22 16.01 8.49
C TRP A 60 -11.23 14.47 8.60
N LEU A 61 -10.07 13.84 8.82
CA LEU A 61 -9.98 12.40 9.02
C LEU A 61 -10.74 11.95 10.27
N ALA A 62 -10.58 12.65 11.40
CA ALA A 62 -11.30 12.33 12.63
C ALA A 62 -12.81 12.41 12.43
N ASP A 63 -13.31 13.49 11.81
CA ASP A 63 -14.73 13.66 11.50
C ASP A 63 -15.23 12.56 10.55
N ALA A 64 -14.50 12.27 9.48
CA ALA A 64 -14.87 11.24 8.51
C ALA A 64 -14.91 9.84 9.12
N LEU A 65 -13.99 9.51 10.03
CA LEU A 65 -14.00 8.23 10.76
C LEU A 65 -15.21 8.14 11.68
N ALA A 66 -15.57 9.21 12.38
CA ALA A 66 -16.75 9.24 13.26
C ALA A 66 -18.05 9.09 12.47
N GLU A 67 -18.19 9.80 11.35
CA GLU A 67 -19.38 9.71 10.49
C GLU A 67 -19.52 8.34 9.82
N VAL A 68 -18.42 7.73 9.37
CA VAL A 68 -18.44 6.37 8.81
C VAL A 68 -18.75 5.34 9.89
N ALA A 69 -18.32 5.57 11.14
CA ALA A 69 -18.69 4.69 12.25
C ALA A 69 -20.19 4.78 12.60
N ASP A 70 -20.81 5.95 12.41
CA ASP A 70 -22.23 6.20 12.69
C ASP A 70 -23.16 5.66 11.58
N ASP A 71 -22.88 5.99 10.31
CA ASP A 71 -23.64 5.51 9.15
C ASP A 71 -22.70 5.11 7.99
N PRO A 72 -22.13 3.89 8.04
CA PRO A 72 -21.18 3.47 7.02
C PRO A 72 -21.80 3.43 5.62
N ARG A 73 -23.05 2.98 5.51
CA ARG A 73 -23.72 2.79 4.21
C ARG A 73 -23.88 4.12 3.48
N ALA A 74 -24.27 5.19 4.20
CA ALA A 74 -24.42 6.49 3.59
C ALA A 74 -23.08 7.20 3.38
N MET A 75 -22.13 7.05 4.31
CA MET A 75 -20.95 7.92 4.36
C MET A 75 -19.74 7.35 3.62
N LEU A 76 -19.57 6.02 3.55
CA LEU A 76 -18.33 5.41 3.08
C LEU A 76 -18.00 5.82 1.65
N ARG A 77 -18.94 5.68 0.70
CA ARG A 77 -18.70 6.06 -0.71
C ARG A 77 -18.26 7.51 -0.87
N ARG A 78 -18.94 8.42 -0.17
CA ARG A 78 -18.64 9.85 -0.20
C ARG A 78 -17.26 10.15 0.40
N ARG A 79 -17.00 9.67 1.63
CA ARG A 79 -15.75 9.95 2.33
C ARG A 79 -14.55 9.33 1.63
N PHE A 80 -14.70 8.14 1.06
CA PHE A 80 -13.68 7.46 0.28
C PHE A 80 -13.22 8.25 -0.96
N ALA A 81 -14.16 8.93 -1.64
CA ALA A 81 -13.89 9.77 -2.81
C ALA A 81 -13.27 11.13 -2.46
N GLU A 82 -13.54 11.65 -1.27
CA GLU A 82 -12.99 12.92 -0.79
C GLU A 82 -11.51 12.81 -0.35
N VAL A 83 -11.03 11.61 0.03
CA VAL A 83 -9.72 11.39 0.64
C VAL A 83 -8.58 12.09 -0.11
N GLY A 84 -8.45 11.85 -1.41
CA GLY A 84 -7.31 12.37 -2.18
C GLY A 84 -7.25 13.90 -2.20
N ARG A 85 -8.42 14.57 -2.20
CA ARG A 85 -8.52 16.04 -2.16
C ARG A 85 -8.28 16.61 -0.76
N ARG A 86 -8.57 15.84 0.28
CA ARG A 86 -8.53 16.29 1.69
C ARG A 86 -7.21 15.98 2.38
N CYS A 87 -6.62 14.83 2.07
CA CYS A 87 -5.41 14.32 2.72
C CYS A 87 -4.18 14.31 1.79
N GLY A 88 -4.38 14.47 0.47
CA GLY A 88 -3.32 14.38 -0.52
C GLY A 88 -2.98 12.92 -0.91
N ARG A 89 -2.05 12.79 -1.86
CA ARG A 89 -1.64 11.50 -2.46
C ARG A 89 -0.13 11.28 -2.40
N THR A 90 0.55 11.95 -1.47
CA THR A 90 2.00 11.83 -1.30
C THR A 90 2.36 10.42 -0.84
N LEU A 91 3.55 9.97 -1.19
CA LEU A 91 4.05 8.67 -0.75
C LEU A 91 4.29 8.69 0.75
N LEU A 92 3.99 7.58 1.42
CA LEU A 92 4.37 7.29 2.80
C LEU A 92 5.82 6.77 2.81
N THR A 93 6.71 7.62 2.32
CA THR A 93 8.16 7.47 2.50
C THR A 93 8.59 8.27 3.71
N ASP A 94 9.76 7.95 4.23
CA ASP A 94 10.31 8.66 5.38
C ASP A 94 10.79 10.08 5.07
N VAL A 95 10.76 10.50 3.80
CA VAL A 95 11.16 11.84 3.40
C VAL A 95 10.14 12.83 3.96
N ALA A 96 10.51 13.53 5.04
CA ALA A 96 9.73 14.64 5.59
C ALA A 96 9.28 15.58 4.46
N PRO A 97 8.08 16.19 4.51
CA PRO A 97 7.88 17.39 3.74
C PRO A 97 8.86 18.42 4.30
N ALA A 98 9.95 18.70 3.57
CA ALA A 98 10.85 19.77 3.92
C ALA A 98 10.07 21.09 3.87
N GLN A 99 9.65 21.58 5.04
CA GLN A 99 9.42 23.00 5.26
C GLN A 99 10.41 23.45 6.33
N ALA A 100 11.42 24.21 5.94
CA ALA A 100 11.75 25.51 6.56
C ALA A 100 13.10 26.06 6.09
N ALA A 101 13.07 27.37 5.84
CA ALA A 101 14.15 28.33 6.05
C ALA A 101 15.41 28.21 5.17
N GLY A 102 15.54 29.16 4.24
CA GLY A 102 16.81 29.46 3.60
C GLY A 102 17.83 29.96 4.63
N PRO A 103 19.10 29.56 4.54
CA PRO A 103 20.17 30.22 5.24
C PRO A 103 20.58 31.48 4.47
N ASP A 104 20.48 32.57 5.19
CA ASP A 104 20.98 33.91 4.91
C ASP A 104 22.47 33.85 4.49
N THR A 105 22.76 34.18 3.23
CA THR A 105 24.11 34.53 2.78
C THR A 105 24.07 35.83 1.99
N ARG A 106 23.95 36.96 2.69
CA ARG A 106 24.50 38.23 2.19
C ARG A 106 25.69 38.65 3.05
N ARG A 107 26.89 38.47 2.49
CA ARG A 107 28.00 39.37 2.77
C ARG A 107 28.73 39.73 1.47
N ALA A 108 28.68 41.02 1.17
CA ALA A 108 29.58 41.84 0.35
C ALA A 108 29.74 41.51 -1.15
N ALA A 109 29.19 42.37 -2.01
CA ALA A 109 29.97 43.41 -2.70
C ALA A 109 29.09 44.33 -3.59
N SER A 110 29.19 45.64 -3.31
CA SER A 110 29.09 46.82 -4.19
C SER A 110 27.78 47.15 -4.95
N ALA A 111 27.22 48.32 -4.59
CA ALA A 111 26.40 49.20 -5.46
C ALA A 111 27.32 50.23 -6.19
N PRO A 112 26.87 50.95 -7.24
CA PRO A 112 25.93 52.08 -7.12
C PRO A 112 24.74 51.95 -8.10
N ASP A 113 23.49 52.21 -7.70
CA ASP A 113 22.77 53.49 -7.49
C ASP A 113 21.79 53.76 -8.66
N VAL A 114 20.50 53.88 -8.32
CA VAL A 114 19.54 54.91 -8.77
C VAL A 114 18.09 54.46 -8.44
N ALA A 115 17.48 55.23 -7.53
CA ALA A 115 16.05 55.56 -7.35
C ALA A 115 14.99 54.48 -6.98
N SER A 116 14.17 54.84 -5.99
CA SER A 116 12.85 54.27 -5.60
C SER A 116 11.89 55.43 -5.32
N PRO A 117 10.55 55.24 -5.12
CA PRO A 117 9.54 54.49 -5.88
C PRO A 117 8.33 55.44 -6.21
N PRO A 118 7.08 55.02 -6.56
CA PRO A 118 6.17 54.38 -5.60
C PRO A 118 5.27 53.25 -6.15
N ASP A 119 5.03 52.28 -5.28
CA ASP A 119 3.73 51.73 -4.88
C ASP A 119 2.59 51.67 -5.92
N THR A 120 2.38 50.49 -6.51
CA THR A 120 1.06 49.93 -6.79
C THR A 120 1.21 48.45 -7.11
N ALA A 121 0.81 47.59 -6.18
CA ALA A 121 0.69 46.15 -6.44
C ALA A 121 -0.65 45.85 -7.14
N PRO A 122 -0.65 45.15 -8.28
CA PRO A 122 -1.75 44.27 -8.63
C PRO A 122 -1.35 42.82 -8.39
N ALA A 123 -2.36 42.04 -8.01
CA ALA A 123 -2.34 40.61 -7.82
C ALA A 123 -1.62 39.86 -8.96
N ALA A 124 -0.79 38.87 -8.61
CA ALA A 124 -0.28 37.89 -9.54
C ALA A 124 -0.38 36.47 -8.95
N VAL A 125 -1.43 35.78 -9.40
CA VAL A 125 -1.45 34.38 -9.85
C VAL A 125 -0.96 33.33 -8.85
N LEU A 126 -1.92 32.70 -8.15
CA LEU A 126 -1.85 31.27 -7.88
C LEU A 126 -1.64 30.56 -9.22
N ALA A 127 -0.41 30.12 -9.50
CA ALA A 127 -0.20 29.11 -10.52
C ALA A 127 -0.78 27.80 -9.96
N ALA A 128 -1.99 27.45 -10.39
CA ALA A 128 -2.46 26.10 -10.33
C ALA A 128 -1.40 25.20 -10.98
N VAL A 129 -0.86 24.26 -10.20
CA VAL A 129 -0.04 23.18 -10.75
C VAL A 129 -0.96 22.38 -11.68
N PRO A 130 -0.65 22.24 -12.98
CA PRO A 130 -1.47 21.44 -13.89
C PRO A 130 -1.43 19.97 -13.44
N ASP A 131 -2.54 19.26 -13.63
CA ASP A 131 -2.74 17.83 -13.31
C ASP A 131 -1.84 16.87 -14.11
N ASP A 132 -0.88 17.37 -14.89
CA ASP A 132 0.04 16.55 -15.68
C ASP A 132 1.32 16.21 -14.90
N MET A 133 1.33 14.99 -14.38
CA MET A 133 2.56 14.22 -14.12
C MET A 133 3.52 14.36 -15.32
N PRO A 134 4.79 14.73 -15.12
CA PRO A 134 5.75 14.72 -16.22
C PRO A 134 5.81 13.31 -16.79
N ALA A 135 5.80 13.22 -18.13
CA ALA A 135 5.87 11.95 -18.85
C ALA A 135 6.97 11.08 -18.24
N ALA A 136 6.55 9.94 -17.69
CA ALA A 136 7.44 8.97 -17.08
C ALA A 136 8.58 8.66 -18.05
N VAL A 137 9.82 8.69 -17.56
CA VAL A 137 10.96 8.11 -18.30
C VAL A 137 10.51 6.73 -18.77
N PRO A 138 10.55 6.40 -20.08
CA PRO A 138 10.10 5.11 -20.57
C PRO A 138 10.84 3.98 -19.81
N GLY A 139 10.10 3.24 -18.98
CA GLY A 139 10.66 2.18 -18.13
C GLY A 139 10.83 2.51 -16.63
N ALA A 140 10.60 3.75 -16.20
CA ALA A 140 10.55 4.08 -14.77
C ALA A 140 9.22 3.61 -14.16
N VAL A 141 9.32 2.69 -13.20
CA VAL A 141 8.17 2.16 -12.48
C VAL A 141 7.58 3.25 -11.60
N PRO A 142 6.26 3.53 -11.65
CA PRO A 142 5.65 4.46 -10.73
C PRO A 142 5.90 4.02 -9.28
N ALA A 143 6.47 4.90 -8.45
CA ALA A 143 6.79 4.60 -7.05
C ALA A 143 5.58 4.12 -6.23
N VAL A 144 4.38 4.54 -6.62
CA VAL A 144 3.10 4.09 -6.07
C VAL A 144 2.85 2.58 -6.21
N CYS A 145 3.54 1.89 -7.11
CA CYS A 145 3.49 0.42 -7.20
C CYS A 145 4.20 -0.24 -6.01
N LEU A 146 5.14 0.48 -5.38
CA LEU A 146 6.04 -0.05 -4.35
C LEU A 146 5.69 0.47 -2.97
N VAL A 147 5.21 1.71 -2.88
CA VAL A 147 5.03 2.42 -1.63
C VAL A 147 3.57 2.87 -1.49
N TRP A 148 3.06 2.80 -0.27
CA TRP A 148 1.75 3.33 0.10
C TRP A 148 1.68 4.84 -0.10
N THR A 149 0.53 5.36 -0.50
CA THR A 149 0.27 6.80 -0.45
C THR A 149 -0.59 7.16 0.77
N VAL A 150 -0.59 8.43 1.16
CA VAL A 150 -1.41 8.94 2.27
C VAL A 150 -2.89 8.55 2.09
N ASP A 151 -3.42 8.68 0.88
CA ASP A 151 -4.81 8.34 0.59
C ASP A 151 -5.11 6.84 0.70
N ASP A 152 -4.14 5.95 0.46
CA ASP A 152 -4.33 4.51 0.67
C ASP A 152 -4.44 4.17 2.16
N ALA A 153 -3.59 4.77 2.99
CA ALA A 153 -3.64 4.59 4.43
C ALA A 153 -4.94 5.13 5.03
N VAL A 154 -5.36 6.33 4.61
CA VAL A 154 -6.62 6.93 5.07
C VAL A 154 -7.83 6.08 4.65
N ARG A 155 -7.87 5.60 3.39
CA ARG A 155 -8.94 4.70 2.92
C ARG A 155 -9.00 3.39 3.70
N THR A 156 -7.83 2.85 4.07
CA THR A 156 -7.75 1.67 4.93
C THR A 156 -8.34 1.94 6.31
N LEU A 157 -8.07 3.11 6.91
CA LEU A 157 -8.68 3.49 8.18
C LEU A 157 -10.19 3.72 8.07
N LEU A 158 -10.69 4.30 6.98
CA LEU A 158 -12.14 4.46 6.74
C LEU A 158 -12.85 3.11 6.66
N LEU A 159 -12.28 2.15 5.92
CA LEU A 159 -12.82 0.79 5.83
C LEU A 159 -12.78 0.05 7.17
N ALA A 160 -11.76 0.32 7.99
CA ALA A 160 -11.64 -0.24 9.34
C ALA A 160 -12.64 0.36 10.35
N ALA A 161 -13.07 1.61 10.11
CA ALA A 161 -13.99 2.34 10.97
C ALA A 161 -15.47 2.05 10.69
N ALA A 162 -15.80 1.31 9.62
CA ALA A 162 -17.15 0.97 9.20
C ALA A 162 -17.63 -0.31 9.93
N PRO A 163 -18.34 -0.23 11.07
CA PRO A 163 -18.89 -1.41 11.73
C PRO A 163 -19.92 -2.07 10.82
N ALA A 164 -19.70 -3.34 10.47
CA ALA A 164 -20.66 -4.11 9.71
C ALA A 164 -20.53 -5.61 9.94
N PRO A 165 -21.63 -6.36 9.78
CA PRO A 165 -21.52 -7.77 9.51
C PRO A 165 -20.69 -7.96 8.23
N ALA A 166 -19.86 -9.00 8.23
CA ALA A 166 -18.88 -9.27 7.18
C ALA A 166 -19.48 -9.33 5.76
N THR A 167 -20.72 -9.79 5.59
CA THR A 167 -21.43 -9.79 4.30
C THR A 167 -21.71 -8.39 3.76
N ALA A 168 -22.13 -7.44 4.61
CA ALA A 168 -22.34 -6.06 4.21
C ALA A 168 -21.01 -5.36 3.90
N TRP A 169 -19.95 -5.65 4.66
CA TRP A 169 -18.62 -5.14 4.39
C TRP A 169 -18.08 -5.61 3.03
N ALA A 170 -18.23 -6.91 2.71
CA ALA A 170 -17.86 -7.48 1.43
C ALA A 170 -18.53 -6.73 0.26
N HIS A 171 -19.83 -6.48 0.40
CA HIS A 171 -20.61 -5.74 -0.59
C HIS A 171 -20.12 -4.31 -0.77
N TRP A 172 -19.90 -3.56 0.31
CA TRP A 172 -19.41 -2.18 0.23
C TRP A 172 -18.03 -2.09 -0.42
N VAL A 173 -17.13 -3.01 -0.08
CA VAL A 173 -15.79 -3.07 -0.68
C VAL A 173 -15.88 -3.37 -2.18
N ALA A 174 -16.79 -4.25 -2.59
CA ALA A 174 -17.07 -4.52 -4.00
C ALA A 174 -17.62 -3.30 -4.74
N GLU A 175 -18.58 -2.58 -4.15
CA GLU A 175 -19.17 -1.36 -4.72
C GLU A 175 -18.12 -0.25 -4.87
N LEU A 176 -17.32 -0.01 -3.82
CA LEU A 176 -16.24 0.97 -3.84
C LEU A 176 -15.20 0.65 -4.93
N TYR A 177 -14.83 -0.61 -5.08
CA TYR A 177 -13.90 -1.03 -6.11
C TYR A 177 -14.52 -0.86 -7.51
N ALA A 178 -15.73 -1.37 -7.74
CA ALA A 178 -16.38 -1.32 -9.05
C ALA A 178 -16.58 0.12 -9.54
N GLY A 179 -17.10 1.00 -8.68
CA GLY A 179 -17.37 2.40 -9.01
C GLY A 179 -16.18 3.35 -8.86
N GLY A 180 -15.04 2.86 -8.35
CA GLY A 180 -13.92 3.70 -7.98
C GLY A 180 -12.92 3.99 -9.10
N ASP A 181 -12.21 5.11 -8.97
CA ASP A 181 -11.04 5.41 -9.80
C ASP A 181 -9.83 4.50 -9.46
N ALA A 182 -8.73 4.62 -10.20
CA ALA A 182 -7.54 3.79 -9.97
C ALA A 182 -6.91 3.99 -8.57
N ALA A 183 -7.04 5.16 -7.94
CA ALA A 183 -6.56 5.39 -6.59
C ALA A 183 -7.49 4.79 -5.53
N GLU A 184 -8.80 4.88 -5.76
CA GLU A 184 -9.82 4.26 -4.92
C GLU A 184 -9.71 2.74 -4.93
N ARG A 185 -9.63 2.13 -6.13
CA ARG A 185 -9.41 0.69 -6.30
C ARG A 185 -8.12 0.21 -5.64
N ARG A 186 -7.04 0.98 -5.78
CA ARG A 186 -5.76 0.69 -5.12
C ARG A 186 -5.91 0.71 -3.59
N GLY A 187 -6.58 1.72 -3.05
CA GLY A 187 -6.86 1.83 -1.61
C GLY A 187 -7.66 0.64 -1.09
N VAL A 188 -8.66 0.17 -1.84
CA VAL A 188 -9.40 -1.06 -1.53
C VAL A 188 -8.46 -2.27 -1.47
N LEU A 189 -7.68 -2.51 -2.53
CA LEU A 189 -6.77 -3.66 -2.62
C LEU A 189 -5.74 -3.67 -1.48
N ARG A 190 -5.20 -2.51 -1.11
CA ARG A 190 -4.27 -2.35 0.01
C ARG A 190 -4.93 -2.65 1.35
N ALA A 191 -6.15 -2.16 1.56
CA ALA A 191 -6.90 -2.40 2.78
C ALA A 191 -7.21 -3.89 3.01
N LEU A 192 -7.42 -4.69 1.95
CA LEU A 192 -7.58 -6.14 2.07
C LEU A 192 -6.39 -6.81 2.77
N GLY A 193 -5.17 -6.31 2.57
CA GLY A 193 -3.97 -6.82 3.25
C GLY A 193 -4.01 -6.61 4.78
N SER A 194 -4.57 -5.49 5.23
CA SER A 194 -4.62 -5.12 6.66
C SER A 194 -5.90 -5.57 7.37
N LEU A 195 -7.00 -5.75 6.62
CA LEU A 195 -8.34 -6.01 7.15
C LEU A 195 -8.93 -7.36 6.74
N GLY A 196 -8.39 -7.97 5.68
CA GLY A 196 -8.87 -9.26 5.20
C GLY A 196 -8.69 -10.35 6.26
N PRO A 197 -9.55 -11.37 6.25
CA PRO A 197 -9.44 -12.47 7.20
C PRO A 197 -8.07 -13.17 7.09
N PRO A 198 -7.61 -13.83 8.17
CA PRO A 198 -6.40 -14.63 8.12
C PRO A 198 -6.54 -15.73 7.07
N ALA A 199 -5.39 -16.28 6.62
CA ALA A 199 -5.40 -17.41 5.70
C ALA A 199 -6.30 -18.53 6.26
N PRO A 200 -7.07 -19.25 5.41
CA PRO A 200 -7.88 -20.34 5.88
C PRO A 200 -7.00 -21.33 6.64
N ALA A 201 -7.35 -21.60 7.90
CA ALA A 201 -6.80 -22.74 8.62
C ALA A 201 -7.08 -23.99 7.77
N HIS A 202 -6.16 -24.95 7.77
CA HIS A 202 -6.19 -26.20 6.98
C HIS A 202 -7.61 -26.75 6.73
N PRO A 203 -7.88 -27.37 5.56
CA PRO A 203 -9.17 -27.99 5.34
C PRO A 203 -9.34 -29.08 6.40
N GLU A 204 -10.35 -28.97 7.27
CA GLU A 204 -11.15 -30.08 7.83
C GLU A 204 -11.94 -29.65 9.09
N HIS A 205 -13.26 -29.57 8.96
CA HIS A 205 -14.20 -30.57 9.49
C HIS A 205 -15.63 -30.28 8.97
N PRO A 206 -16.36 -31.24 8.38
CA PRO A 206 -17.62 -30.96 7.66
C PRO A 206 -18.84 -30.53 8.50
N ASN A 207 -18.76 -30.34 9.81
CA ASN A 207 -19.95 -30.11 10.65
C ASN A 207 -19.63 -29.31 11.94
N ALA A 208 -19.35 -28.01 11.82
CA ALA A 208 -19.50 -27.09 12.95
C ALA A 208 -20.96 -26.59 13.00
N PRO A 209 -21.62 -26.55 14.17
CA PRO A 209 -23.01 -26.10 14.26
C PRO A 209 -23.15 -24.67 13.73
N ASN A 210 -24.04 -24.49 12.77
CA ASN A 210 -24.34 -23.22 12.13
C ASN A 210 -24.92 -22.25 13.17
N ASN A 211 -24.17 -21.20 13.53
CA ASN A 211 -24.65 -20.11 14.37
C ASN A 211 -24.74 -18.86 13.51
N PRO A 212 -25.95 -18.43 13.09
CA PRO A 212 -26.13 -17.31 12.17
C PRO A 212 -25.65 -15.95 12.73
N ASN A 213 -25.27 -15.88 14.01
CA ASN A 213 -24.73 -14.70 14.68
C ASN A 213 -23.25 -14.87 15.11
N ASN A 214 -22.54 -15.87 14.59
CA ASN A 214 -21.10 -16.02 14.85
C ASN A 214 -20.28 -15.13 13.89
N PRO A 215 -19.55 -14.11 14.38
CA PRO A 215 -18.66 -13.32 13.52
C PRO A 215 -17.47 -14.13 12.95
N ASN A 216 -17.22 -15.32 13.49
CA ASN A 216 -16.28 -16.33 12.96
C ASN A 216 -16.97 -17.47 12.18
N ASP A 217 -18.21 -17.28 11.72
CA ASP A 217 -18.84 -18.31 10.90
C ASP A 217 -17.95 -18.57 9.67
N PRO A 218 -17.52 -19.83 9.43
CA PRO A 218 -16.69 -20.17 8.29
C PRO A 218 -17.32 -19.76 6.95
N ASN A 219 -18.65 -19.76 6.83
CA ASN A 219 -19.34 -19.33 5.60
C ASN A 219 -19.22 -17.83 5.36
N VAL A 220 -19.30 -17.02 6.42
CA VAL A 220 -19.20 -15.56 6.32
C VAL A 220 -17.76 -15.10 6.06
N LEU A 221 -16.78 -15.78 6.66
CA LEU A 221 -15.37 -15.59 6.32
C LEU A 221 -15.06 -16.03 4.89
N ASN A 222 -15.74 -17.07 4.39
CA ASN A 222 -15.66 -17.51 3.01
C ASN A 222 -16.23 -16.47 2.03
N ASP A 223 -17.36 -15.84 2.32
CA ASP A 223 -17.93 -14.78 1.47
C ASP A 223 -16.98 -13.57 1.33
N LEU A 224 -16.38 -13.13 2.44
CA LEU A 224 -15.35 -12.09 2.44
C LEU A 224 -14.12 -12.50 1.62
N ASN A 225 -13.69 -13.76 1.79
CA ASN A 225 -12.56 -14.32 1.06
C ASN A 225 -12.83 -14.39 -0.44
N GLU A 226 -14.01 -14.88 -0.84
CA GLU A 226 -14.44 -14.99 -2.23
C GLU A 226 -14.54 -13.62 -2.88
N GLN A 227 -15.15 -12.65 -2.19
CA GLN A 227 -15.26 -11.30 -2.71
C GLN A 227 -13.89 -10.64 -2.86
N GLY A 228 -13.03 -10.70 -1.84
CA GLY A 228 -11.67 -10.16 -1.94
C GLY A 228 -10.84 -10.86 -3.02
N LEU A 229 -11.02 -12.17 -3.19
CA LEU A 229 -10.38 -12.94 -4.27
C LEU A 229 -10.88 -12.50 -5.65
N ALA A 230 -12.17 -12.21 -5.79
CA ALA A 230 -12.74 -11.69 -7.03
C ALA A 230 -12.12 -10.33 -7.39
N LEU A 231 -11.97 -9.42 -6.41
CA LEU A 231 -11.34 -8.10 -6.63
C LEU A 231 -9.87 -8.21 -7.02
N VAL A 232 -9.09 -9.04 -6.32
CA VAL A 232 -7.69 -9.31 -6.68
C VAL A 232 -7.58 -9.91 -8.07
N THR A 233 -8.44 -10.88 -8.39
CA THR A 233 -8.43 -11.53 -9.70
C THR A 233 -8.80 -10.55 -10.82
N ASP A 234 -9.76 -9.67 -10.58
CA ASP A 234 -10.09 -8.59 -11.52
C ASP A 234 -8.91 -7.64 -11.72
N ALA A 235 -8.31 -7.15 -10.63
CA ALA A 235 -7.16 -6.25 -10.67
C ALA A 235 -5.98 -6.84 -11.48
N LEU A 236 -5.73 -8.15 -11.33
CA LEU A 236 -4.70 -8.87 -12.10
C LEU A 236 -5.00 -9.00 -13.60
N ARG A 237 -6.26 -8.83 -14.02
CA ARG A 237 -6.65 -8.78 -15.44
C ARG A 237 -6.57 -7.38 -16.03
N THR A 238 -6.42 -6.36 -15.19
CA THR A 238 -6.22 -4.99 -15.65
C THR A 238 -4.80 -4.80 -16.19
N HIS A 239 -4.65 -3.79 -17.07
CA HIS A 239 -3.34 -3.37 -17.58
C HIS A 239 -2.74 -2.21 -16.76
N ASP A 240 -3.33 -1.86 -15.60
CA ASP A 240 -2.82 -0.79 -14.72
C ASP A 240 -1.75 -1.37 -13.77
N PRO A 241 -0.47 -0.99 -13.91
CA PRO A 241 0.59 -1.51 -13.06
C PRO A 241 0.39 -1.22 -11.57
N ARG A 242 -0.33 -0.14 -11.23
CA ARG A 242 -0.62 0.28 -9.86
C ARG A 242 -1.59 -0.68 -9.19
N LEU A 243 -2.62 -1.12 -9.92
CA LEU A 243 -3.60 -2.08 -9.44
C LEU A 243 -3.03 -3.49 -9.38
N VAL A 244 -2.27 -3.91 -10.40
CA VAL A 244 -1.59 -5.21 -10.39
C VAL A 244 -0.63 -5.31 -9.21
N ALA A 245 0.15 -4.27 -8.94
CA ALA A 245 1.06 -4.26 -7.79
C ALA A 245 0.29 -4.34 -6.46
N ALA A 246 -0.74 -3.50 -6.27
CA ALA A 246 -1.55 -3.53 -5.04
C ALA A 246 -2.27 -4.87 -4.84
N ALA A 247 -2.73 -5.51 -5.92
CA ALA A 247 -3.36 -6.83 -5.87
C ALA A 247 -2.41 -7.92 -5.38
N LEU A 248 -1.11 -7.83 -5.66
CA LEU A 248 -0.08 -8.79 -5.24
C LEU A 248 0.53 -8.48 -3.85
N GLY A 249 -0.19 -7.73 -3.02
CA GLY A 249 0.13 -7.51 -1.61
C GLY A 249 -0.18 -8.71 -0.70
N PRO A 250 -0.14 -8.53 0.64
CA PRO A 250 -0.28 -9.59 1.64
C PRO A 250 -1.56 -10.44 1.51
N TYR A 251 -2.66 -9.83 1.06
CA TYR A 251 -3.91 -10.56 0.84
C TYR A 251 -3.75 -11.67 -0.22
N ALA A 252 -3.17 -11.35 -1.38
CA ALA A 252 -2.94 -12.37 -2.41
C ALA A 252 -1.91 -13.41 -1.95
N ALA A 253 -0.89 -13.00 -1.18
CA ALA A 253 0.05 -13.94 -0.59
C ALA A 253 -0.63 -15.00 0.29
N ARG A 254 -1.70 -14.64 1.02
CA ARG A 254 -2.48 -15.56 1.86
C ARG A 254 -3.53 -16.36 1.10
N HIS A 255 -4.25 -15.71 0.19
CA HIS A 255 -5.52 -16.24 -0.33
C HIS A 255 -5.50 -16.65 -1.80
N LEU A 256 -4.58 -16.11 -2.60
CA LEU A 256 -4.56 -16.41 -4.03
C LEU A 256 -4.02 -17.83 -4.27
N PRO A 257 -4.77 -18.72 -4.97
CA PRO A 257 -4.30 -20.06 -5.28
C PRO A 257 -2.98 -20.03 -6.06
N THR A 258 -2.08 -20.96 -5.76
CA THR A 258 -0.71 -20.96 -6.29
C THR A 258 -0.62 -20.75 -7.81
N PRO A 259 -1.40 -21.43 -8.67
CA PRO A 259 -1.33 -21.19 -10.11
C PRO A 259 -1.64 -19.74 -10.50
N ARG A 260 -2.69 -19.15 -9.91
CA ARG A 260 -3.07 -17.75 -10.18
C ARG A 260 -2.04 -16.76 -9.65
N TRP A 261 -1.46 -17.04 -8.48
CA TRP A 261 -0.40 -16.22 -7.91
C TRP A 261 0.86 -16.20 -8.81
N ARG A 262 1.30 -17.37 -9.32
CA ARG A 262 2.43 -17.43 -10.29
C ARG A 262 2.15 -16.60 -11.55
N HIS A 263 0.94 -16.71 -12.10
CA HIS A 263 0.54 -15.89 -13.25
C HIS A 263 0.55 -14.40 -12.93
N GLY A 264 0.09 -13.98 -11.75
CA GLY A 264 0.21 -12.58 -11.30
C GLY A 264 1.67 -12.10 -11.24
N VAL A 265 2.58 -12.94 -10.71
CA VAL A 265 4.02 -12.63 -10.71
C VAL A 265 4.57 -12.49 -12.14
N LEU A 266 4.15 -13.35 -13.07
CA LEU A 266 4.51 -13.17 -14.49
C LEU A 266 3.94 -11.88 -15.07
N THR A 267 2.71 -11.50 -14.73
CA THR A 267 2.15 -10.19 -15.15
C THR A 267 3.06 -9.06 -14.68
N CYS A 268 3.59 -9.09 -13.45
CA CYS A 268 4.58 -8.10 -13.01
C CYS A 268 5.81 -8.03 -13.92
N LEU A 269 6.37 -9.17 -14.30
CA LEU A 269 7.53 -9.23 -15.20
C LEU A 269 7.23 -8.61 -16.58
N HIS A 270 6.08 -8.93 -17.16
CA HIS A 270 5.67 -8.41 -18.47
C HIS A 270 5.33 -6.93 -18.43
N SER A 271 4.67 -6.46 -17.36
CA SER A 271 4.22 -5.09 -17.19
C SER A 271 5.25 -4.16 -16.55
N GLY A 272 6.49 -4.63 -16.33
CA GLY A 272 7.55 -3.78 -15.81
C GLY A 272 7.52 -3.55 -14.30
N ILE A 273 6.65 -4.22 -13.54
CA ILE A 273 6.52 -4.05 -12.09
C ILE A 273 7.69 -4.77 -11.37
N PRO A 274 8.39 -4.14 -10.42
CA PRO A 274 9.45 -4.76 -9.65
C PRO A 274 8.89 -5.85 -8.74
N LEU A 275 9.57 -6.98 -8.69
CA LEU A 275 9.11 -8.13 -7.91
C LEU A 275 9.14 -7.89 -6.40
N ARG A 276 9.90 -6.90 -5.92
CA ARG A 276 9.82 -6.42 -4.53
C ARG A 276 8.46 -5.82 -4.14
N ALA A 277 7.57 -5.56 -5.10
CA ALA A 277 6.19 -5.20 -4.83
C ALA A 277 5.34 -6.40 -4.36
N VAL A 278 5.77 -7.63 -4.67
CA VAL A 278 5.01 -8.86 -4.40
C VAL A 278 5.28 -9.34 -2.99
N ALA A 279 4.21 -9.45 -2.19
CA ALA A 279 4.30 -9.99 -0.84
C ALA A 279 4.66 -11.49 -0.85
N ASP A 280 5.46 -11.93 0.13
CA ASP A 280 5.90 -13.32 0.33
C ASP A 280 6.56 -13.99 -0.89
N LEU A 281 7.11 -13.23 -1.83
CA LEU A 281 7.71 -13.78 -3.05
C LEU A 281 8.75 -14.87 -2.73
N THR A 282 9.70 -14.60 -1.84
CA THR A 282 10.73 -15.57 -1.47
C THR A 282 10.16 -16.83 -0.83
N ARG A 283 9.10 -16.71 -0.03
CA ARG A 283 8.46 -17.83 0.67
C ARG A 283 7.62 -18.69 -0.28
N ARG A 284 6.94 -18.06 -1.24
CA ARG A 284 6.03 -18.72 -2.18
C ARG A 284 6.67 -19.13 -3.50
N ALA A 285 7.87 -18.64 -3.81
CA ALA A 285 8.61 -19.05 -5.00
C ALA A 285 8.87 -20.55 -4.98
N ASP A 286 8.66 -21.19 -6.12
CA ASP A 286 8.85 -22.62 -6.32
C ASP A 286 9.48 -22.90 -7.69
N ALA A 287 9.84 -24.16 -7.90
CA ALA A 287 10.51 -24.59 -9.13
C ALA A 287 9.72 -24.26 -10.40
N GLU A 288 8.38 -24.29 -10.32
CA GLU A 288 7.52 -23.98 -11.46
C GLU A 288 7.57 -22.48 -11.79
N LEU A 289 7.49 -21.61 -10.79
CA LEU A 289 7.65 -20.17 -10.99
C LEU A 289 9.04 -19.83 -11.53
N SER A 290 10.10 -20.47 -11.04
CA SER A 290 11.45 -20.26 -11.55
C SER A 290 11.61 -20.72 -12.99
N ARG A 291 11.03 -21.87 -13.36
CA ARG A 291 10.99 -22.35 -14.75
C ARG A 291 10.27 -21.36 -15.67
N MET A 292 9.14 -20.81 -15.23
CA MET A 292 8.37 -19.80 -15.94
C MET A 292 9.17 -18.49 -16.11
N ALA A 293 9.83 -18.03 -15.04
CA ALA A 293 10.70 -16.85 -15.09
C ALA A 293 11.89 -17.07 -16.04
N ALA A 294 12.52 -18.25 -16.02
CA ALA A 294 13.60 -18.58 -16.95
C ALA A 294 13.13 -18.58 -18.42
N ALA A 295 11.90 -19.01 -18.70
CA ALA A 295 11.30 -18.91 -20.04
C ALA A 295 11.13 -17.45 -20.47
N TYR A 296 10.59 -16.59 -19.59
CA TYR A 296 10.50 -15.16 -19.83
C TYR A 296 11.89 -14.53 -20.10
N VAL A 297 12.90 -14.85 -19.30
CA VAL A 297 14.27 -14.34 -19.48
C VAL A 297 14.83 -14.72 -20.86
N ARG A 298 14.66 -15.98 -21.28
CA ARG A 298 15.09 -16.44 -22.62
C ARG A 298 14.40 -15.67 -23.73
N GLU A 299 13.08 -15.50 -23.64
CA GLU A 299 12.29 -14.75 -24.63
C GLU A 299 12.70 -13.27 -24.72
N ARG A 300 12.95 -12.62 -23.58
CA ARG A 300 13.45 -11.23 -23.56
C ARG A 300 14.81 -11.12 -24.23
N ARG A 301 15.74 -12.03 -23.91
CA ARG A 301 17.09 -12.05 -24.50
C ARG A 301 17.07 -12.35 -26.00
N SER A 302 16.26 -13.30 -26.46
CA SER A 302 16.14 -13.61 -27.89
C SER A 302 15.57 -12.44 -28.69
N ALA A 303 14.75 -11.60 -28.06
CA ALA A 303 14.24 -10.36 -28.64
C ALA A 303 15.21 -9.16 -28.52
N GLY A 304 16.44 -9.36 -28.02
CA GLY A 304 17.42 -8.29 -27.83
C GLY A 304 17.07 -7.30 -26.72
N ARG A 305 16.16 -7.66 -25.81
CA ARG A 305 15.66 -6.77 -24.75
C ARG A 305 16.39 -7.02 -23.44
N THR A 306 16.60 -5.94 -22.67
CA THR A 306 17.18 -6.03 -21.33
C THR A 306 16.26 -6.79 -20.37
N VAL A 307 16.89 -7.46 -19.41
CA VAL A 307 16.24 -8.25 -18.36
C VAL A 307 16.59 -7.65 -17.01
N ARG A 308 15.58 -7.46 -16.16
CA ARG A 308 15.77 -6.88 -14.82
C ARG A 308 16.39 -7.89 -13.85
N ALA A 309 17.18 -7.41 -12.89
CA ALA A 309 17.90 -8.24 -11.93
C ALA A 309 16.99 -9.14 -11.07
N ASP A 310 15.81 -8.63 -10.69
CA ASP A 310 14.81 -9.41 -9.94
C ASP A 310 14.23 -10.58 -10.76
N ALA A 311 14.06 -10.42 -12.07
CA ALA A 311 13.67 -11.50 -12.97
C ALA A 311 14.77 -12.58 -13.12
N LEU A 312 16.04 -12.16 -13.13
CA LEU A 312 17.18 -13.09 -13.14
C LEU A 312 17.27 -13.88 -11.84
N TRP A 313 17.12 -13.19 -10.70
CA TRP A 313 17.08 -13.83 -9.38
C TRP A 313 15.95 -14.87 -9.28
N LEU A 314 14.76 -14.56 -9.81
CA LEU A 314 13.63 -15.50 -9.76
C LEU A 314 13.83 -16.71 -10.70
N ALA A 315 14.49 -16.51 -11.84
CA ALA A 315 14.77 -17.57 -12.81
C ALA A 315 15.80 -18.58 -12.33
N ASP A 316 16.68 -18.17 -11.41
CA ASP A 316 17.68 -19.01 -10.77
C ASP A 316 17.81 -18.63 -9.29
N PRO A 317 16.83 -19.02 -8.44
CA PRO A 317 16.93 -18.81 -7.02
C PRO A 317 17.83 -19.90 -6.46
N THR A 318 19.11 -19.88 -6.82
CA THR A 318 20.09 -20.61 -6.03
C THR A 318 19.90 -20.15 -4.59
N PRO A 319 19.67 -21.07 -3.63
CA PRO A 319 19.82 -20.68 -2.24
C PRO A 319 21.26 -20.16 -2.15
N VAL A 320 21.42 -18.93 -1.69
CA VAL A 320 22.72 -18.49 -1.20
C VAL A 320 22.99 -19.39 0.00
N THR A 321 23.59 -20.55 -0.25
CA THR A 321 24.22 -21.32 0.80
C THR A 321 25.35 -20.42 1.27
N CYS A 322 25.13 -19.75 2.40
CA CYS A 322 26.19 -19.17 3.21
C CYS A 322 27.07 -20.32 3.73
N HIS A 323 27.79 -20.97 2.81
CA HIS A 323 28.98 -21.70 3.15
C HIS A 323 30.01 -21.29 2.10
N PRO A 324 31.09 -20.58 2.49
CA PRO A 324 32.20 -20.39 1.57
C PRO A 324 32.69 -21.78 1.13
N PRO A 325 33.08 -21.97 -0.14
CA PRO A 325 33.78 -23.19 -0.54
C PRO A 325 34.99 -23.36 0.38
N PRO A 326 35.32 -24.58 0.85
CA PRO A 326 36.56 -24.77 1.58
C PRO A 326 37.70 -24.24 0.71
N LEU A 327 38.51 -23.35 1.28
CA LEU A 327 39.76 -22.92 0.69
C LEU A 327 40.56 -24.19 0.41
N VAL A 328 40.70 -24.56 -0.85
CA VAL A 328 41.78 -25.45 -1.27
C VAL A 328 43.07 -24.66 -1.03
N PRO A 329 43.97 -25.11 -0.15
CA PRO A 329 45.31 -24.55 -0.14
C PRO A 329 46.01 -25.06 -1.40
N GLU A 330 46.26 -24.16 -2.34
CA GLU A 330 47.38 -24.35 -3.27
C GLU A 330 48.67 -24.14 -2.48
N CYS A 331 49.28 -25.26 -2.07
CA CYS A 331 50.71 -25.56 -1.93
C CYS A 331 50.93 -26.73 -0.96
#